data_AF-A0A9W5U0L7-F1
#
_entry.id   AF-A0A9W5U0L7-F1
#
_cell.length_a   1.000
_cell.length_b   1.000
_cell.length_c   1.000
_cell.angle_alpha   90.00
_cell.angle_beta   90.00
_cell.angle_gamma   90.00
#
_symmetry.space_group_name_H-M   'P 1'
#
loop_
_entity.id
_entity.type
_entity.pdbx_description
1 polymer ?
#
loop_
_entity_poly.entity_id
_entity_poly.type
_entity_poly.pdbx_seq_one_letter_code
_entity_poly.pdbx_strand_id
1 'polypeptide(L)'
;MAIKESVTKDKIISTSWKLLQQEGLELFSMSQLSKKLDLTVSSIYWHFNSKEAIFQELINQVSGEIEISLTKNTWQEQLLEYGYAISEALRSRPFSAQLLI
;
A
#
# COMPACT_ATOMS: atom_id res chain seq x y z
N MET A 1 24.53 -1.92 7.63
CA MET A 1 24.06 -1.91 6.22
C MET A 1 22.53 -1.95 6.12
N ALA A 2 21.84 -2.76 6.93
CA ALA A 2 20.37 -2.93 6.90
C ALA A 2 19.51 -1.65 7.05
N ILE A 3 19.93 -0.67 7.88
CA ILE A 3 19.17 0.56 8.10
C ILE A 3 19.02 1.38 6.80
N LYS A 4 20.09 1.45 5.99
CA LYS A 4 20.07 2.20 4.72
C LYS A 4 19.16 1.54 3.70
N GLU A 5 19.07 0.21 3.72
CA GLU A 5 18.19 -0.57 2.84
C GLU A 5 16.71 -0.41 3.21
N SER A 6 16.37 -0.51 4.52
CA SER A 6 15.01 -0.28 5.02
C SER A 6 14.51 1.11 4.62
N VAL A 7 15.31 2.15 4.87
CA VAL A 7 14.96 3.53 4.53
C VAL A 7 14.70 3.71 3.02
N THR A 8 15.42 2.98 2.16
CA THR A 8 15.17 3.05 0.71
C THR A 8 13.86 2.35 0.32
N LYS A 9 13.55 1.18 0.90
CA LYS A 9 12.24 0.53 0.69
C LYS A 9 11.09 1.42 1.11
N ASP A 10 11.19 2.06 2.27
CA ASP A 10 10.17 2.99 2.79
C ASP A 10 9.97 4.20 1.86
N LYS A 11 11.06 4.73 1.30
CA LYS A 11 11.01 5.81 0.29
C LYS A 11 10.32 5.37 -1.00
N ILE A 12 10.62 4.16 -1.49
CA ILE A 12 9.96 3.59 -2.67
C ILE A 12 8.46 3.48 -2.41
N ILE A 13 8.05 2.90 -1.28
CA ILE A 13 6.63 2.71 -0.92
C ILE A 13 5.89 4.04 -0.75
N SER A 14 6.45 4.97 0.03
CA SER A 14 5.83 6.28 0.23
C SER A 14 5.70 7.09 -1.06
N THR A 15 6.66 6.95 -2.00
CA THR A 15 6.58 7.63 -3.31
C THR A 15 5.59 6.95 -4.24
N SER A 16 5.46 5.62 -4.17
CA SER A 16 4.44 4.87 -4.89
C SER A 16 3.03 5.30 -4.49
N TRP A 17 2.76 5.48 -3.19
CA TRP A 17 1.49 6.04 -2.72
C TRP A 17 1.20 7.44 -3.30
N LYS A 18 2.19 8.32 -3.33
CA LYS A 18 2.05 9.66 -3.93
C LYS A 18 1.78 9.59 -5.43
N LEU A 19 2.44 8.68 -6.14
CA LEU A 19 2.24 8.49 -7.56
C LEU A 19 0.82 7.97 -7.86
N LEU A 20 0.35 6.98 -7.10
CA LEU A 20 -1.03 6.50 -7.18
C LEU A 20 -2.04 7.62 -6.91
N GLN A 21 -1.82 8.44 -5.88
CA GLN A 21 -2.72 9.56 -5.57
C GLN A 21 -2.81 10.59 -6.71
N GLN A 22 -1.71 10.84 -7.42
CA GLN A 22 -1.63 11.86 -8.46
C GLN A 22 -2.15 11.38 -9.81
N GLU A 23 -1.88 10.13 -10.17
CA GLU A 23 -2.07 9.64 -11.54
C GLU A 23 -3.02 8.44 -11.63
N GLY A 24 -3.34 7.81 -10.50
CA GLY A 24 -4.13 6.59 -10.44
C GLY A 24 -3.36 5.32 -10.80
N LEU A 25 -4.04 4.18 -10.63
CA LEU A 25 -3.47 2.84 -10.85
C LEU A 25 -3.05 2.59 -12.31
N GLU A 26 -3.90 3.01 -13.26
CA GLU A 26 -3.71 2.79 -14.70
C GLU A 26 -2.44 3.45 -15.23
N LEU A 27 -2.13 4.65 -14.75
CA LEU A 27 -0.98 5.42 -15.21
C LEU A 27 0.30 5.10 -14.44
N PHE A 28 0.22 4.37 -13.32
CA PHE A 28 1.40 4.03 -12.53
C PHE A 28 2.43 3.25 -13.35
N SER A 29 3.66 3.76 -13.45
CA SER A 29 4.75 3.08 -14.11
C SER A 29 6.07 3.13 -13.33
N MET A 30 6.91 2.11 -13.55
CA MET A 30 8.26 2.04 -12.93
C MET A 30 9.16 3.19 -13.38
N SER A 31 8.98 3.69 -14.60
CA SER A 31 9.76 4.81 -15.14
C SER A 31 9.40 6.15 -14.49
N GLN A 32 8.13 6.39 -14.16
CA GLN A 32 7.73 7.57 -13.40
C GLN A 32 8.17 7.50 -11.95
N LEU A 33 8.04 6.33 -11.33
CA LEU A 33 8.52 6.09 -9.97
C LEU A 33 10.03 6.35 -9.87
N SER A 34 10.81 5.86 -10.84
CA SER A 34 12.26 6.09 -10.89
C SER A 34 12.61 7.57 -11.04
N LYS A 35 11.90 8.29 -11.91
CA LYS A 35 12.06 9.75 -12.08
C LYS A 35 11.74 10.52 -10.79
N LYS A 36 10.68 10.16 -10.07
CA LYS A 36 10.29 10.82 -8.81
C LYS A 36 11.28 10.55 -7.67
N LEU A 37 11.92 9.39 -7.67
CA LEU A 37 12.90 8.98 -6.64
C LEU A 37 14.34 9.42 -6.95
N ASP A 38 14.61 9.93 -8.16
CA ASP A 38 15.96 10.14 -8.70
C ASP A 38 16.82 8.84 -8.62
N LEU A 39 16.21 7.73 -9.02
CA LEU A 39 16.84 6.41 -9.07
C LEU A 39 16.74 5.81 -10.48
N THR A 40 17.60 4.85 -10.79
CA THR A 40 17.41 3.99 -11.96
C THR A 40 16.34 2.94 -11.68
N VAL A 41 15.62 2.50 -12.71
CA VAL A 41 14.67 1.40 -12.60
C VAL A 41 15.35 0.13 -12.05
N SER A 42 16.59 -0.15 -12.48
CA SER A 42 17.39 -1.27 -11.96
C SER A 42 17.66 -1.16 -10.45
N SER A 43 17.88 0.05 -9.92
CA SER A 43 18.06 0.26 -8.48
C SER A 43 16.78 -0.05 -7.71
N ILE A 44 15.62 0.28 -8.26
CA ILE A 44 14.32 -0.08 -7.66
C ILE A 44 14.13 -1.59 -7.71
N TYR A 45 14.46 -2.24 -8.83
CA TYR A 45 14.34 -3.70 -8.96
C TYR A 45 15.26 -4.48 -8.01
N TRP A 46 16.35 -3.88 -7.55
CA TRP A 46 17.18 -4.47 -6.50
C TRP A 46 16.43 -4.57 -5.15
N HIS A 47 15.45 -3.69 -4.89
CA HIS A 47 14.65 -3.70 -3.67
C HIS A 47 13.32 -4.45 -3.81
N PHE A 48 12.69 -4.36 -4.99
CA PHE A 48 11.41 -5.00 -5.30
C PHE A 48 11.48 -5.66 -6.66
N ASN A 49 11.31 -6.98 -6.74
CA ASN A 49 11.54 -7.74 -7.97
C ASN A 49 10.58 -7.39 -9.12
N SER A 50 9.47 -6.70 -8.87
CA SER A 50 8.50 -6.30 -9.88
C SER A 50 7.61 -5.13 -9.42
N LYS A 51 6.80 -4.57 -10.33
CA LYS A 51 5.76 -3.59 -10.00
C LYS A 51 4.73 -4.20 -9.04
N GLU A 52 4.38 -5.46 -9.26
CA GLU A 52 3.44 -6.23 -8.44
C GLU A 52 3.99 -6.44 -7.03
N ALA A 53 5.30 -6.63 -6.85
CA ALA A 53 5.91 -6.72 -5.52
C ALA A 53 5.78 -5.41 -4.74
N ILE A 54 5.86 -4.26 -5.41
CA ILE A 54 5.58 -2.95 -4.79
C ILE A 54 4.10 -2.89 -4.40
N PHE A 55 3.20 -3.25 -5.30
CA PHE A 55 1.75 -3.21 -5.03
C PHE A 55 1.34 -4.15 -3.90
N GLN A 56 1.96 -5.33 -3.82
CA GLN A 56 1.75 -6.26 -2.71
C GLN A 56 2.13 -5.64 -1.36
N GLU A 57 3.21 -4.86 -1.32
CA GLU A 57 3.60 -4.16 -0.10
C GLU A 57 2.61 -3.02 0.26
N LEU A 58 2.09 -2.31 -0.74
CA LEU A 58 1.00 -1.32 -0.51
C LEU A 58 -0.25 -2.01 0.03
N ILE A 59 -0.63 -3.16 -0.54
CA ILE A 59 -1.75 -4.00 -0.09
C ILE A 59 -1.51 -4.47 1.35
N ASN A 60 -0.30 -4.90 1.70
CA ASN A 60 0.04 -5.32 3.04
C ASN A 60 -0.11 -4.17 4.05
N GLN A 61 0.27 -2.94 3.67
CA GLN A 61 0.07 -1.76 4.52
C GLN A 61 -1.43 -1.49 4.76
N VAL A 62 -2.26 -1.50 3.72
CA VAL A 62 -3.71 -1.30 3.88
C VAL A 62 -4.32 -2.43 4.72
N SER A 63 -3.93 -3.68 4.46
CA SER A 63 -4.42 -4.85 5.19
C SER A 63 -4.03 -4.80 6.66
N GLY A 64 -2.83 -4.29 6.97
CA GLY A 64 -2.35 -4.10 8.34
C GLY A 64 -3.07 -2.98 9.10
N GLU A 65 -3.71 -2.03 8.40
CA GLU A 65 -4.56 -1.00 9.02
C GLU A 65 -5.95 -1.54 9.39
N ILE A 66 -6.34 -2.72 8.90
CA ILE A 66 -7.60 -3.38 9.27
C ILE A 66 -7.44 -4.00 10.68
N GLU A 67 -7.48 -3.15 11.70
CA GLU A 67 -7.49 -3.58 13.09
C GLU A 67 -8.89 -4.04 13.50
N ILE A 68 -9.10 -5.36 13.49
CA ILE A 68 -10.39 -5.94 13.88
C ILE A 68 -10.36 -6.24 15.37
N SER A 69 -11.05 -5.41 16.15
CA SER A 69 -11.34 -5.68 17.55
C SER A 69 -12.82 -6.01 17.68
N LEU A 70 -13.16 -7.30 17.67
CA LEU A 70 -14.53 -7.74 17.89
C LEU A 70 -14.87 -7.68 19.38
N THR A 71 -15.82 -6.82 19.75
CA THR A 71 -16.19 -6.58 21.15
C THR A 71 -17.61 -7.01 21.48
N LYS A 72 -18.43 -7.30 20.46
CA LYS A 72 -19.85 -7.64 20.64
C LYS A 72 -20.09 -9.14 20.77
N ASN A 73 -21.26 -9.47 21.31
CA ASN A 73 -21.61 -10.83 21.71
C ASN A 73 -22.35 -11.60 20.61
N THR A 74 -23.03 -10.91 19.70
CA THR A 74 -23.75 -11.56 18.59
C THR A 74 -22.96 -11.51 17.30
N TRP A 75 -23.08 -12.54 16.47
CA TRP A 75 -22.38 -12.60 15.19
C TRP A 75 -22.84 -11.48 14.24
N GLN A 76 -24.10 -11.03 14.36
CA GLN A 76 -24.63 -9.91 13.58
C GLN A 76 -23.91 -8.61 13.90
N GLU A 77 -23.71 -8.34 15.20
CA GLU A 77 -23.00 -7.14 15.65
C GLU A 77 -21.50 -7.22 15.33
N GLN A 78 -20.89 -8.39 15.47
CA GLN A 78 -19.49 -8.62 15.07
C GLN A 78 -19.29 -8.44 13.55
N LEU A 79 -20.26 -8.86 12.73
CA LEU A 79 -20.22 -8.64 11.28
C LEU A 79 -20.28 -7.14 10.95
N LEU A 80 -21.05 -6.37 11.71
CA LEU A 80 -21.07 -4.91 11.57
C LEU A 80 -19.74 -4.28 11.99
N GLU A 81 -19.15 -4.68 13.13
CA GLU A 81 -17.83 -4.22 13.56
C GLU A 81 -16.75 -4.50 12.51
N TYR A 82 -16.78 -5.70 11.94
CA TYR A 82 -15.88 -6.10 10.85
C TYR A 82 -16.08 -5.23 9.60
N GLY A 83 -17.33 -5.00 9.20
CA GLY A 83 -17.66 -4.13 8.07
C GLY A 83 -17.21 -2.68 8.26
N TYR A 84 -17.32 -2.14 9.48
CA TYR A 84 -16.82 -0.81 9.82
C TYR A 84 -15.29 -0.74 9.75
N ALA A 85 -14.59 -1.71 10.34
CA ALA A 85 -13.12 -1.75 10.32
C ALA A 85 -12.57 -1.78 8.88
N ILE A 86 -13.15 -2.62 8.01
CA ILE A 86 -12.76 -2.64 6.59
C ILE A 86 -13.09 -1.31 5.93
N SER A 87 -14.30 -0.78 6.14
CA SER A 87 -14.73 0.45 5.50
C SER A 87 -13.88 1.66 5.92
N GLU A 88 -13.37 1.67 7.15
CA GLU A 88 -12.46 2.68 7.68
C GLU A 88 -11.07 2.57 7.05
N ALA A 89 -10.48 1.38 7.05
CA ALA A 89 -9.18 1.12 6.41
C ALA A 89 -9.21 1.43 4.90
N LEU A 90 -10.29 1.12 4.20
CA LEU A 90 -10.42 1.45 2.78
C LEU A 90 -10.52 2.96 2.51
N ARG A 91 -10.99 3.75 3.49
CA ARG A 91 -11.09 5.21 3.38
C ARG A 91 -9.82 5.94 3.82
N SER A 92 -8.93 5.29 4.56
CA SER A 92 -7.72 5.91 5.12
C SER A 92 -6.78 6.43 4.02
N ARG A 93 -6.74 5.76 2.86
CA ARG A 93 -5.87 6.10 1.73
C ARG A 93 -6.61 6.01 0.40
N PRO A 94 -6.45 7.00 -0.50
CA PRO A 94 -6.93 6.90 -1.88
C PRO A 94 -6.40 5.63 -2.57
N PHE A 95 -7.22 5.01 -3.43
CA PHE A 95 -6.91 3.79 -4.20
C PHE A 95 -6.80 2.47 -3.43
N SER A 96 -6.92 2.48 -2.09
CA SER A 96 -6.89 1.25 -1.27
C SER A 96 -7.92 0.20 -1.69
N ALA A 97 -9.15 0.64 -1.99
CA ALA A 97 -10.19 -0.27 -2.46
C ALA A 97 -9.84 -0.92 -3.80
N GLN A 98 -9.24 -0.18 -4.73
CA GLN A 98 -8.84 -0.73 -6.03
C GLN A 98 -7.60 -1.63 -5.94
N LEU A 99 -6.77 -1.47 -4.91
CA LEU A 99 -5.62 -2.35 -4.67
C LEU A 99 -6.04 -3.71 -4.07
N LEU A 100 -7.16 -3.77 -3.36
CA LEU A 100 -7.63 -4.96 -2.64
C LEU A 100 -8.67 -5.80 -3.40
N ILE A 101 -9.10 -5.35 -4.59
CA ILE A 101 -10.07 -6.03 -5.46
C ILE A 101 -9.32 -6.63 -6.65
#